data_AF-A0A497RN32-F1
#
_entry.id   AF-A0A497RN32-F1
#
_cell.length_a   1.000
_cell.length_b   1.000
_cell.length_c   1.000
_cell.angle_alpha   90.00
_cell.angle_beta   90.00
_cell.angle_gamma   90.00
#
_symmetry.space_group_name_H-M   'P 1'
#
loop_
_entity.id
_entity.type
_entity.pdbx_description
1 polymer ?
#
loop_
_entity_poly.entity_id
_entity_poly.type
_entity_poly.pdbx_seq_one_letter_code
_entity_poly.pdbx_strand_id
1 'polypeptide(L)'
;MSSALGFIVGAVVWFILSLFGFVIPIVGWIISGFVAPFVGGYIAGKVGGKNAVLSLALAAPITIGILAMIIAIILPGPLKILGGLAGLYAVVVAIFNLIFVGAGGVLGMRVSGR
;
A
#
# COMPACT_ATOMS: atom_id res chain seq x y z
N MET A 1 -1.67 0.24 -23.24
CA MET A 1 -2.29 -0.63 -22.20
C MET A 1 -3.10 0.24 -21.25
N SER A 2 -4.20 -0.27 -20.70
CA SER A 2 -5.09 0.52 -19.82
C SER A 2 -4.50 0.69 -18.42
N SER A 3 -4.36 1.94 -17.98
CA SER A 3 -3.92 2.29 -16.62
C SER A 3 -4.85 1.71 -15.55
N ALA A 4 -6.14 1.62 -15.83
CA ALA A 4 -7.13 1.04 -14.92
C ALA A 4 -6.87 -0.45 -14.67
N LEU A 5 -6.53 -1.20 -15.72
CA LEU A 5 -6.19 -2.63 -15.59
C LEU A 5 -4.93 -2.81 -14.75
N GLY A 6 -3.90 -2.00 -14.98
CA GLY A 6 -2.67 -2.08 -14.18
C GLY A 6 -2.88 -1.72 -12.71
N PHE A 7 -3.74 -0.73 -12.43
CA PHE A 7 -4.14 -0.41 -11.05
C PHE A 7 -4.86 -1.59 -10.40
N ILE A 8 -5.88 -2.17 -11.04
CA ILE A 8 -6.66 -3.28 -10.48
C ILE A 8 -5.76 -4.48 -10.20
N VAL A 9 -4.94 -4.91 -11.17
CA VAL A 9 -4.09 -6.09 -11.00
C VAL A 9 -3.01 -5.83 -9.94
N GLY A 10 -2.39 -4.64 -9.94
CA GLY A 10 -1.43 -4.24 -8.92
C GLY A 10 -2.03 -4.18 -7.52
N ALA A 11 -3.26 -3.65 -7.38
CA ALA A 11 -3.99 -3.58 -6.12
C ALA A 11 -4.39 -4.97 -5.59
N VAL A 12 -4.84 -5.87 -6.46
CA VAL A 12 -5.18 -7.24 -6.08
C VAL A 12 -3.94 -7.98 -5.56
N VAL A 13 -2.81 -7.86 -6.25
CA VAL A 13 -1.56 -8.52 -5.84
C VAL A 13 -1.05 -7.92 -4.53
N TRP A 14 -1.07 -6.59 -4.41
CA TRP A 14 -0.75 -5.90 -3.17
C TRP A 14 -1.61 -6.39 -1.99
N PHE A 15 -2.92 -6.49 -2.20
CA PHE A 15 -3.86 -6.93 -1.17
C PHE A 15 -3.63 -8.39 -0.77
N ILE A 16 -3.55 -9.31 -1.73
CA ILE A 16 -3.33 -10.74 -1.48
C ILE A 16 -2.01 -10.97 -0.74
N LEU A 17 -0.93 -10.33 -1.16
CA LEU A 17 0.36 -10.44 -0.48
C LEU A 17 0.30 -9.87 0.95
N SER A 18 -0.45 -8.79 1.14
CA SER A 18 -0.68 -8.23 2.48
C SER A 18 -1.47 -9.17 3.39
N LEU A 19 -2.32 -10.06 2.84
CA LEU A 19 -3.06 -11.06 3.64
C LEU A 19 -2.14 -12.14 4.25
N PHE A 20 -1.02 -12.48 3.60
CA PHE A 20 -0.01 -13.35 4.21
C PHE A 20 0.65 -12.70 5.44
N GLY A 21 0.51 -11.39 5.58
CA GLY A 21 0.83 -10.60 6.76
C GLY A 21 0.20 -11.11 8.06
N PHE A 22 -0.98 -11.73 7.96
CA PHE A 22 -1.77 -12.17 9.12
C PHE A 22 -1.39 -13.57 9.62
N VAL A 23 -0.58 -14.32 8.86
CA VAL A 23 -0.29 -15.74 9.16
C VAL A 23 0.93 -15.88 10.10
N ILE A 24 1.91 -14.98 10.01
CA ILE A 24 3.14 -15.04 10.82
C ILE A 24 3.51 -13.61 11.27
N PRO A 25 3.55 -13.26 12.57
CA PRO A 25 3.70 -11.87 13.00
C PRO A 25 4.96 -11.15 12.48
N ILE A 26 6.15 -11.77 12.53
CA ILE A 26 7.39 -11.11 12.09
C ILE A 26 7.55 -11.13 10.56
N VAL A 27 7.34 -12.29 9.95
CA VAL A 27 7.44 -12.46 8.49
C VAL A 27 6.34 -11.68 7.78
N GLY A 28 5.18 -11.60 8.41
CA GLY A 28 4.02 -10.90 7.90
C GLY A 28 4.19 -9.40 7.84
N TRP A 29 4.92 -8.80 8.78
CA TRP A 29 5.30 -7.37 8.71
C TRP A 29 6.25 -7.09 7.55
N ILE A 30 7.17 -8.00 7.25
CA ILE A 30 8.07 -7.85 6.09
C ILE A 30 7.28 -8.01 4.78
N ILE A 31 6.40 -9.00 4.70
CA ILE A 31 5.61 -9.25 3.49
C ILE A 31 4.62 -8.10 3.25
N SER A 32 3.83 -7.72 4.25
CA SER A 32 2.81 -6.66 4.11
C SER A 32 3.41 -5.26 3.97
N GLY A 33 4.52 -4.98 4.67
CA GLY A 33 5.15 -3.65 4.68
C GLY A 33 6.11 -3.39 3.51
N PHE A 34 6.68 -4.44 2.91
CA PHE A 34 7.77 -4.28 1.93
C PHE A 34 7.49 -5.05 0.63
N VAL A 35 7.23 -6.35 0.71
CA VAL A 35 7.11 -7.20 -0.48
C VAL A 35 5.81 -6.92 -1.24
N ALA A 36 4.69 -6.84 -0.54
CA ALA A 36 3.38 -6.53 -1.10
C ALA A 36 3.35 -5.20 -1.85
N PRO A 37 3.77 -4.05 -1.27
CA PRO A 37 3.84 -2.77 -1.99
C PRO A 37 4.81 -2.82 -3.16
N PHE A 38 5.96 -3.49 -3.01
CA PHE A 38 6.91 -3.61 -4.10
C PHE A 38 6.37 -4.41 -5.29
N VAL A 39 5.82 -5.59 -5.05
CA VAL A 39 5.30 -6.47 -6.12
C VAL A 39 4.03 -5.89 -6.75
N GLY A 40 3.14 -5.32 -5.93
CA GLY A 40 1.96 -4.61 -6.42
C GLY A 40 2.33 -3.42 -7.31
N GLY A 41 3.32 -2.62 -6.88
CA GLY A 41 3.89 -1.54 -7.68
C GLY A 41 4.50 -2.03 -8.99
N TYR A 42 5.30 -3.10 -8.94
CA TYR A 42 5.89 -3.71 -10.13
C TYR A 42 4.86 -4.09 -11.18
N ILE A 43 3.79 -4.77 -10.76
CA ILE A 43 2.72 -5.18 -11.70
C ILE A 43 1.95 -3.96 -12.21
N ALA A 44 1.66 -2.98 -11.35
CA ALA A 44 1.03 -1.74 -11.78
C ALA A 44 1.87 -0.98 -12.81
N GLY A 45 3.19 -0.90 -12.62
CA GLY A 45 4.11 -0.28 -13.57
C GLY A 45 4.21 -1.06 -14.88
N LYS A 46 4.36 -2.38 -14.80
CA LYS A 46 4.48 -3.26 -15.96
C LYS A 46 3.21 -3.28 -16.83
N VAL A 47 2.04 -3.28 -16.21
CA VAL A 47 0.75 -3.40 -16.90
C VAL A 47 0.15 -2.04 -17.23
N GLY A 48 0.13 -1.09 -16.29
CA GLY A 48 -0.58 0.19 -16.41
C GLY A 48 0.30 1.44 -16.53
N GLY A 49 1.63 1.32 -16.44
CA GLY A 49 2.54 2.46 -16.56
C GLY A 49 2.44 3.47 -15.40
N LYS A 50 2.97 4.68 -15.61
CA LYS A 50 3.17 5.68 -14.56
C LYS A 50 1.89 6.05 -13.81
N ASN A 51 0.78 6.20 -14.52
CA ASN A 51 -0.49 6.61 -13.91
C ASN A 51 -1.05 5.52 -12.98
N ALA A 52 -0.92 4.24 -13.34
CA ALA A 52 -1.34 3.14 -12.48
C ALA A 52 -0.50 3.05 -11.20
N VAL A 53 0.81 3.25 -11.31
CA VAL A 53 1.74 3.29 -10.16
C VAL A 53 1.37 4.43 -9.22
N LEU A 54 1.13 5.63 -9.76
CA LEU A 54 0.76 6.79 -8.96
C LEU A 54 -0.55 6.56 -8.20
N SER A 55 -1.57 6.05 -8.89
CA SER A 55 -2.86 5.74 -8.27
C SER A 55 -2.73 4.67 -7.18
N LEU A 56 -1.94 3.62 -7.41
CA LEU A 56 -1.72 2.57 -6.41
C LEU A 56 -0.93 3.07 -5.20
N ALA A 57 0.08 3.91 -5.43
CA ALA A 57 0.92 4.46 -4.37
C ALA A 57 0.11 5.38 -3.44
N LEU A 58 -0.88 6.10 -3.98
CA LEU A 58 -1.78 6.97 -3.23
C LEU A 58 -2.96 6.22 -2.58
N ALA A 59 -3.35 5.06 -3.10
CA ALA A 59 -4.48 4.30 -2.58
C ALA A 59 -4.28 3.90 -1.11
N ALA A 60 -3.13 3.30 -0.75
CA ALA A 60 -2.92 2.82 0.63
C ALA A 60 -2.88 3.96 1.68
N PRO A 61 -2.16 5.08 1.48
CA PRO A 61 -2.22 6.23 2.39
C PRO A 61 -3.64 6.74 2.64
N ILE A 62 -4.45 6.82 1.57
CA ILE A 62 -5.83 7.30 1.66
C ILE A 62 -6.69 6.31 2.44
N THR A 63 -6.62 5.02 2.10
CA THR A 63 -7.42 3.98 2.79
C THR A 63 -7.06 3.87 4.27
N ILE A 64 -5.77 3.88 4.60
CA ILE A 64 -5.30 3.79 6.00
C ILE A 64 -5.61 5.07 6.76
N GLY A 65 -5.46 6.25 6.14
CA GLY A 65 -5.82 7.53 6.75
C GLY A 65 -7.31 7.64 7.08
N ILE A 66 -8.18 7.19 6.18
CA ILE A 66 -9.63 7.12 6.43
C ILE A 66 -9.94 6.18 7.60
N LEU A 67 -9.33 5.00 7.63
CA LEU A 67 -9.48 4.03 8.73
C LEU A 67 -9.02 4.62 10.08
N ALA A 68 -7.85 5.26 10.12
CA ALA A 68 -7.33 5.90 11.32
C ALA A 68 -8.24 7.05 11.80
N MET A 69 -8.80 7.84 10.88
CA MET A 69 -9.74 8.91 11.21
C MET A 69 -11.04 8.34 11.80
N ILE A 70 -11.60 7.28 11.21
CA ILE A 70 -12.79 6.60 11.73
C ILE A 70 -12.54 6.05 13.14
N ILE A 71 -11.40 5.39 13.34
CA ILE A 71 -10.99 4.86 14.65
C ILE A 71 -10.87 5.99 15.69
N ALA A 72 -10.27 7.12 15.31
CA ALA A 72 -10.13 8.29 16.18
C ALA A 72 -11.47 8.96 16.54
N ILE A 73 -12.46 8.93 15.64
CA ILE A 73 -13.82 9.47 15.88
C ILE A 73 -14.59 8.58 16.85
N ILE A 74 -14.45 7.25 16.74
CA ILE A 74 -15.26 6.29 17.50
C ILE A 74 -14.72 6.07 18.93
N LEU A 75 -13.41 6.24 19.18
CA LEU A 75 -12.79 5.94 20.47
C LEU A 75 -13.08 7.00 21.55
N PRO A 76 -13.70 6.62 22.69
CA PRO A 76 -13.93 7.54 23.81
C PRO A 76 -12.71 7.68 24.73
N GLY A 77 -12.52 8.88 25.28
CA GLY A 77 -11.60 9.15 26.40
C GLY A 77 -10.12 8.77 26.14
N PRO A 78 -9.42 8.09 27.08
CA PRO A 78 -7.99 7.80 26.99
C PRO A 78 -7.61 6.87 25.83
N LEU A 79 -8.58 6.16 25.23
CA LEU A 79 -8.36 5.35 24.04
C LEU A 79 -8.04 6.19 22.79
N LYS A 80 -8.24 7.52 22.83
CA LYS A 80 -7.76 8.43 21.77
C LYS A 80 -6.24 8.37 21.58
N ILE A 81 -5.48 7.96 22.60
CA ILE A 81 -4.03 7.71 22.47
C ILE A 81 -3.77 6.56 21.50
N LEU A 82 -4.62 5.51 21.51
CA LEU A 82 -4.55 4.42 20.54
C LEU A 82 -4.92 4.90 19.13
N GLY A 83 -5.88 5.82 19.01
CA GLY A 83 -6.18 6.50 17.75
C GLY A 83 -5.01 7.34 17.22
N GLY A 84 -4.30 8.05 18.09
CA GLY A 84 -3.09 8.81 17.75
C GLY A 84 -1.92 7.91 17.33
N LEU A 85 -1.70 6.80 18.05
CA LEU A 85 -0.69 5.79 17.68
C LEU A 85 -1.05 5.07 16.37
N ALA A 86 -2.33 4.78 16.13
CA ALA A 86 -2.81 4.25 14.85
C ALA A 86 -2.60 5.24 13.70
N GLY A 87 -2.79 6.55 13.95
CA GLY A 87 -2.46 7.61 13.00
C GLY A 87 -0.96 7.70 12.70
N LEU A 88 -0.10 7.61 13.71
CA LEU A 88 1.36 7.60 13.52
C LEU A 88 1.80 6.36 12.71
N TYR A 89 1.26 5.18 13.06
CA TYR A 89 1.48 3.95 12.32
C TYR A 89 1.00 4.07 10.86
N ALA A 90 -0.17 4.68 10.64
CA ALA A 90 -0.70 4.93 9.31
C ALA A 90 0.23 5.78 8.44
N VAL A 91 0.84 6.83 9.02
CA VAL A 91 1.82 7.67 8.32
C VAL A 91 3.06 6.87 7.94
N VAL A 92 3.58 6.04 8.85
CA VAL A 92 4.73 5.17 8.56
C VAL A 92 4.38 4.22 7.41
N VAL A 93 3.26 3.50 7.49
CA VAL A 93 2.84 2.57 6.43
C VAL A 93 2.60 3.30 5.11
N ALA A 94 2.05 4.51 5.12
CA ALA A 94 1.86 5.33 3.93
C ALA A 94 3.20 5.69 3.26
N ILE A 95 4.21 6.10 4.04
CA ILE A 95 5.54 6.42 3.53
C ILE A 95 6.19 5.17 2.92
N PHE A 96 6.15 4.05 3.63
CA PHE A 96 6.67 2.77 3.12
C PHE A 96 5.97 2.37 1.83
N ASN A 97 4.63 2.46 1.78
CA ASN A 97 3.87 2.15 0.58
C ASN A 97 4.29 3.03 -0.60
N LEU A 98 4.42 4.35 -0.40
CA LEU A 98 4.87 5.27 -1.45
C LEU A 98 6.25 4.89 -2.00
N ILE A 99 7.20 4.56 -1.13
CA ILE A 99 8.56 4.20 -1.51
C ILE A 99 8.58 2.86 -2.26
N PHE A 100 7.96 1.82 -1.71
CA PHE A 100 8.03 0.47 -2.27
C PHE A 100 7.16 0.30 -3.51
N VAL A 101 5.94 0.87 -3.54
CA VAL A 101 5.12 0.90 -4.77
C VAL A 101 5.80 1.71 -5.85
N GLY A 102 6.43 2.84 -5.49
CA GLY A 102 7.20 3.65 -6.43
C GLY A 102 8.40 2.91 -7.02
N ALA A 103 9.22 2.28 -6.17
CA ALA A 103 10.40 1.51 -6.59
C ALA A 103 10.01 0.31 -7.46
N GLY A 104 9.02 -0.47 -7.02
CA GLY A 104 8.46 -1.57 -7.79
C GLY A 104 7.91 -1.08 -9.13
N GLY A 105 7.13 0.00 -9.12
CA GLY A 105 6.55 0.61 -10.30
C GLY A 105 7.58 1.06 -11.33
N VAL A 106 8.65 1.72 -10.91
CA VAL A 106 9.76 2.11 -11.80
C VAL A 106 10.43 0.89 -12.42
N LEU A 107 10.69 -0.16 -11.64
CA LEU A 107 11.24 -1.40 -12.15
C LEU A 107 10.31 -2.08 -13.16
N GLY A 108 9.01 -2.13 -12.85
CA GLY A 108 7.99 -2.69 -13.73
C GLY A 108 7.89 -1.95 -15.07
N MET A 109 7.93 -0.62 -15.03
CA MET A 109 7.94 0.22 -16.23
C MET A 109 9.19 -0.03 -17.08
N ARG A 110 10.38 -0.06 -16.47
CA ARG A 110 11.65 -0.36 -17.17
C ARG A 110 11.64 -1.71 -17.86
N VAL A 111 11.15 -2.77 -17.21
CA VAL A 111 11.03 -4.11 -17.80
C VAL A 111 10.04 -4.13 -18.97
N SER A 112 9.04 -3.25 -18.95
CA SER A 112 8.03 -3.14 -20.01
C SER A 112 8.38 -2.15 -21.14
N GLY A 113 9.55 -1.51 -21.10
CA GLY A 113 9.96 -0.51 -22.10
C GLY A 113 9.18 0.80 -22.05
N ARG A 114 8.71 1.22 -20.85
CA ARG A 114 7.90 2.42 -20.63
C ARG A 114 8.55 3.41 -19.68
#